data_AF-A0A520A1Y0-F1
#
_entry.id   AF-A0A520A1Y0-F1
#
_cell.length_a   1.000
_cell.length_b   1.000
_cell.length_c   1.000
_cell.angle_alpha   90.00
_cell.angle_beta   90.00
_cell.angle_gamma   90.00
#
_symmetry.space_group_name_H-M   'P 1'
#
loop_
_entity.id
_entity.type
_entity.pdbx_description
1 polymer ?
#
loop_
_entity_poly.entity_id
_entity_poly.type
_entity_poly.pdbx_seq_one_letter_code
_entity_poly.pdbx_strand_id
1 'polypeptide(L)'
;MLRVDSSKSCKIVYSLCKHEYLGYLIEPHIVQLNPQGDFSFTYQRIFTHTAEEFAACLSEIDYKLIKILDDIEQDSVIKKYYKKLIRPTAFFTKIFDVKFYDSVRPKIEKKLAEALEIL
;
A
#
# COMPACT_ATOMS: atom_id res chain seq x y z
N MET A 1 18.10 2.78 4.68
CA MET A 1 17.38 2.05 3.63
C MET A 1 17.68 2.73 2.31
N LEU A 2 18.05 2.01 1.26
CA LEU A 2 18.31 2.60 -0.06
C LEU A 2 16.97 3.03 -0.67
N ARG A 3 16.88 4.29 -1.12
CA ARG A 3 15.71 4.84 -1.81
C ARG A 3 15.80 4.50 -3.30
N VAL A 4 14.67 4.27 -3.96
CA VAL A 4 14.63 4.11 -5.43
C VAL A 4 14.90 5.47 -6.07
N ASP A 5 15.78 5.49 -7.06
CA ASP A 5 16.14 6.66 -7.84
C ASP A 5 15.23 6.73 -9.07
N SER A 6 14.29 7.67 -9.07
CA SER A 6 13.31 7.82 -10.16
C SER A 6 13.93 8.29 -11.47
N SER A 7 15.17 8.78 -11.47
CA SER A 7 15.90 9.11 -12.70
C SER A 7 16.45 7.87 -13.41
N LYS A 8 16.42 6.70 -12.76
CA LYS A 8 16.90 5.41 -13.27
C LYS A 8 15.74 4.46 -13.51
N SER A 9 16.00 3.40 -14.28
CA SER A 9 14.99 2.40 -14.63
C SER A 9 14.37 1.74 -13.38
N CYS A 10 13.06 1.91 -13.24
CA CYS A 10 12.25 1.30 -12.19
C CYS A 10 11.01 0.60 -12.76
N LYS A 11 10.40 -0.28 -11.97
CA LYS A 11 9.10 -0.89 -12.26
C LYS A 11 8.27 -1.00 -11.00
N ILE A 12 6.96 -0.87 -11.14
CA ILE A 12 6.01 -1.13 -10.07
C ILE A 12 5.78 -2.64 -9.92
N VAL A 13 5.63 -3.08 -8.68
CA VAL A 13 5.35 -4.45 -8.27
C VAL A 13 4.27 -4.42 -7.19
N TYR A 14 3.23 -5.23 -7.35
CA TYR A 14 2.16 -5.39 -6.36
C TYR A 14 2.42 -6.65 -5.54
N SER A 15 2.66 -6.50 -4.25
CA SER A 15 2.96 -7.63 -3.35
C SER A 15 1.76 -8.00 -2.49
N LEU A 16 1.57 -9.29 -2.24
CA LEU A 16 0.62 -9.80 -1.25
C LEU A 16 1.29 -9.80 0.12
N CYS A 17 0.78 -9.01 1.05
CA CYS A 17 1.28 -8.88 2.42
C CYS A 17 0.26 -9.43 3.41
N LYS A 18 0.71 -10.21 4.40
CA LYS A 18 -0.14 -10.63 5.53
C LYS A 18 0.10 -9.69 6.71
N HIS A 19 -0.76 -8.68 6.84
CA HIS A 19 -0.76 -7.78 7.97
C HIS A 19 -1.32 -8.48 9.22
N GLU A 20 -0.68 -8.30 10.37
CA GLU A 20 -1.02 -8.97 11.64
C GLU A 20 -2.49 -8.78 12.04
N TYR A 21 -3.00 -7.56 11.94
CA TYR A 21 -4.39 -7.20 12.31
C TYR A 21 -5.36 -7.11 11.12
N LEU A 22 -4.94 -6.55 9.98
CA LEU A 22 -5.82 -6.29 8.83
C LEU A 22 -5.98 -7.51 7.91
N GLY A 23 -5.19 -8.57 8.11
CA GLY A 23 -5.19 -9.76 7.26
C GLY A 23 -4.39 -9.54 5.97
N TYR A 24 -4.75 -10.25 4.90
CA TYR A 24 -4.09 -10.08 3.61
C TYR A 24 -4.43 -8.73 2.98
N LEU A 25 -3.40 -8.03 2.48
CA LEU A 25 -3.44 -6.77 1.76
C LEU A 25 -2.57 -6.85 0.51
N ILE A 26 -2.84 -5.98 -0.46
CA ILE A 26 -1.97 -5.77 -1.63
C ILE A 26 -1.24 -4.46 -1.42
N GLU A 27 0.08 -4.47 -1.63
CA GLU A 27 0.94 -3.30 -1.40
C GLU A 27 1.72 -2.94 -2.67
N PRO A 28 1.59 -1.71 -3.18
CA PRO A 28 2.34 -1.28 -4.34
C PRO A 28 3.77 -0.87 -3.93
N HIS A 29 4.74 -1.41 -4.64
CA HIS A 29 6.16 -1.16 -4.43
C HIS A 29 6.80 -0.73 -5.74
N ILE A 30 7.58 0.35 -5.71
CA ILE A 30 8.48 0.66 -6.81
C ILE A 30 9.82 -0.01 -6.55
N VAL A 31 10.35 -0.69 -7.56
CA VAL A 31 11.59 -1.46 -7.47
C VAL A 31 12.58 -0.94 -8.51
N GLN A 32 13.81 -0.65 -8.07
CA GLN A 32 14.90 -0.29 -8.97
C GLN A 32 15.32 -1.51 -9.79
N LEU A 33 15.52 -1.34 -11.09
CA LEU A 33 16.12 -2.36 -11.94
C LEU A 33 17.65 -2.27 -11.91
N ASN A 34 18.32 -3.42 -12.03
CA ASN A 34 19.76 -3.47 -12.28
C ASN A 34 20.07 -3.08 -13.75
N PRO A 35 21.34 -2.87 -14.14
CA PRO A 35 21.71 -2.56 -15.52
C PRO A 35 21.27 -3.60 -16.57
N GLN A 36 21.00 -4.84 -16.15
CA GLN A 36 20.51 -5.93 -17.00
C GLN A 36 18.99 -5.92 -17.16
N GLY A 37 18.27 -5.10 -16.38
CA GLY A 37 16.81 -4.99 -16.39
C GLY A 37 16.09 -5.88 -15.38
N ASP A 38 16.81 -6.63 -14.53
CA ASP A 38 16.21 -7.45 -13.47
C ASP A 38 15.87 -6.62 -12.23
N PHE A 39 14.95 -7.10 -11.41
CA PHE A 39 14.64 -6.50 -10.12
C PHE A 39 15.83 -6.56 -9.16
N SER A 40 16.09 -5.45 -8.48
CA SER A 40 17.07 -5.38 -7.39
C SER A 40 16.39 -5.44 -6.01
N PHE A 41 17.20 -5.49 -4.95
CA PHE A 41 16.73 -5.36 -3.57
C PHE A 41 16.51 -3.91 -3.12
N THR A 42 16.65 -2.93 -4.03
CA THR A 42 16.31 -1.53 -3.75
C THR A 42 14.86 -1.29 -4.14
N TYR A 43 13.97 -1.25 -3.15
CA TYR A 43 12.55 -1.02 -3.34
C TYR A 43 11.98 -0.15 -2.22
N GLN A 44 10.86 0.49 -2.51
CA GLN A 44 10.09 1.21 -1.50
C GLN A 44 8.60 1.11 -1.81
N ARG A 45 7.78 1.17 -0.76
CA ARG A 45 6.33 1.30 -0.91
C ARG A 45 6.01 2.66 -1.52
N ILE A 46 5.03 2.68 -2.43
CA ILE A 46 4.58 3.89 -3.10
C ILE A 46 3.16 4.23 -2.66
N PHE A 47 2.86 5.52 -2.57
CA PHE A 47 1.55 6.04 -2.16
C PHE A 47 1.12 7.11 -3.15
N THR A 48 -0.16 7.48 -3.15
CA THR A 48 -0.71 8.52 -4.04
C THR A 48 0.09 9.82 -3.95
N HIS A 49 0.50 10.21 -2.74
CA HIS A 49 1.24 11.45 -2.51
C HIS A 49 2.71 11.42 -2.97
N THR A 50 3.28 10.24 -3.23
CA THR A 50 4.65 10.07 -3.74
C THR A 50 4.70 9.52 -5.15
N ALA A 51 3.57 9.12 -5.73
CA ALA A 51 3.51 8.43 -7.02
C ALA A 51 4.08 9.27 -8.16
N GLU A 52 3.85 10.59 -8.12
CA GLU A 52 4.29 11.53 -9.15
C GLU A 52 5.82 11.54 -9.35
N GLU A 53 6.58 11.24 -8.29
CA GLU A 53 8.05 11.11 -8.38
C GLU A 53 8.46 10.04 -9.40
N PHE A 54 7.61 9.03 -9.62
CA PHE A 54 7.87 7.86 -10.46
C PHE A 54 6.97 7.82 -11.69
N ALA A 55 6.47 8.97 -12.16
CA ALA A 55 5.53 9.03 -13.29
C ALA A 55 6.02 8.29 -14.55
N ALA A 56 7.34 8.29 -14.82
CA ALA A 56 7.94 7.56 -15.94
C ALA A 56 7.84 6.02 -15.81
N CYS A 57 7.59 5.50 -14.61
CA CYS A 57 7.48 4.07 -14.29
C CYS A 57 6.03 3.64 -14.02
N LEU A 58 5.04 4.53 -14.15
CA LEU A 58 3.65 4.28 -13.80
C LEU A 58 2.70 4.55 -14.98
N SER A 59 1.69 3.70 -15.11
CA SER A 59 0.56 3.86 -16.01
C SER A 59 -0.65 4.47 -15.30
N GLU A 60 -1.65 4.88 -16.08
CA GLU A 60 -2.96 5.31 -15.56
C GLU A 60 -3.67 4.25 -14.69
N ILE A 61 -3.45 2.96 -14.99
CA ILE A 61 -3.98 1.86 -14.18
C ILE A 61 -3.27 1.83 -12.83
N ASP A 62 -1.95 2.04 -12.83
CA ASP A 62 -1.15 2.03 -11.60
C ASP A 62 -1.57 3.14 -10.65
N TYR A 63 -1.84 4.35 -11.16
CA TYR A 63 -2.37 5.44 -10.35
C TYR A 63 -3.72 5.11 -9.69
N LYS A 64 -4.61 4.43 -10.43
CA LYS A 64 -5.90 3.98 -9.88
C LYS A 64 -5.69 2.93 -8.80
N LEU A 65 -4.84 1.94 -9.05
CA LEU A 65 -4.51 0.89 -8.09
C LEU A 65 -3.90 1.47 -6.81
N ILE A 66 -2.88 2.33 -6.92
CA ILE A 66 -2.24 2.99 -5.76
C ILE A 66 -3.28 3.72 -4.92
N LYS A 67 -4.19 4.46 -5.56
CA LYS A 67 -5.26 5.19 -4.85
C LYS A 67 -6.23 4.26 -4.11
N ILE A 68 -6.61 3.14 -4.71
CA ILE A 68 -7.49 2.14 -4.07
C ILE A 68 -6.78 1.50 -2.87
N LEU A 69 -5.49 1.17 -3.02
CA LEU A 69 -4.70 0.50 -1.98
C LEU A 69 -4.33 1.45 -0.82
N ASP A 70 -4.17 2.74 -1.09
CA ASP A 70 -3.97 3.77 -0.07
C ASP A 70 -5.16 3.83 0.92
N ASP A 71 -6.39 3.63 0.47
CA ASP A 71 -7.60 3.69 1.32
C ASP A 71 -7.64 2.59 2.40
N ILE A 72 -6.95 1.48 2.15
CA ILE A 72 -6.90 0.30 3.04
C ILE A 72 -5.55 0.13 3.74
N GLU A 73 -4.65 1.08 3.54
CA GLU A 73 -3.39 1.12 4.27
C GLU A 73 -3.62 1.46 5.75
N GLN A 74 -2.71 0.99 6.60
CA GLN A 74 -2.79 1.09 8.05
C GLN A 74 -3.12 2.51 8.55
N ASP A 75 -2.36 3.51 8.15
CA ASP A 75 -2.56 4.88 8.61
C ASP A 75 -3.86 5.47 8.07
N SER A 76 -4.25 5.11 6.84
CA SER A 76 -5.56 5.48 6.28
C SER A 76 -6.73 4.88 7.08
N VAL A 77 -6.63 3.59 7.45
CA VAL A 77 -7.62 2.93 8.30
C VAL A 77 -7.69 3.61 9.67
N ILE A 78 -6.55 3.87 10.31
CA ILE A 78 -6.49 4.56 11.61
C ILE A 78 -7.15 5.94 11.51
N LYS A 79 -6.74 6.78 10.55
CA LYS A 79 -7.29 8.14 10.37
C LYS A 79 -8.80 8.13 10.09
N LYS A 80 -9.28 7.12 9.37
CA LYS A 80 -10.69 7.00 9.01
C LYS A 80 -11.56 6.76 10.24
N TYR A 81 -11.16 5.82 11.10
CA TYR A 81 -11.98 5.35 12.22
C TYR A 81 -11.58 5.93 13.59
N TYR A 82 -10.40 6.53 13.71
CA TYR A 82 -9.90 7.10 14.95
C TYR A 82 -9.33 8.50 14.71
N LYS A 83 -10.07 9.51 15.17
CA LYS A 83 -9.78 10.93 14.88
C LYS A 83 -8.66 11.53 15.72
N LYS A 84 -8.24 10.86 16.80
CA LYS A 84 -7.16 11.33 17.67
C LYS A 84 -5.82 10.77 17.19
N LEU A 85 -4.73 11.49 17.41
CA LEU A 85 -3.40 10.97 17.13
C LEU A 85 -3.12 9.73 18.01
N ILE A 86 -2.71 8.64 17.38
CA ILE A 86 -2.37 7.39 18.06
C ILE A 86 -1.27 6.68 17.28
N ARG A 87 -0.38 5.99 17.98
CA ARG A 87 0.60 5.11 17.34
C ARG A 87 -0.13 3.86 16.81
N PRO A 88 0.22 3.35 15.62
CA PRO A 88 -0.44 2.17 15.07
C PRO A 88 -0.48 0.97 16.02
N THR A 89 0.64 0.69 16.70
CA THR A 89 0.72 -0.37 17.71
C THR A 89 -0.29 -0.18 18.85
N ALA A 90 -0.43 1.03 19.37
CA ALA A 90 -1.41 1.35 20.42
C ALA A 90 -2.85 1.26 19.91
N PHE A 91 -3.11 1.64 18.65
CA PHE A 91 -4.43 1.49 18.04
C PHE A 91 -4.83 0.01 17.94
N PHE A 92 -3.96 -0.81 17.36
CA PHE A 92 -4.27 -2.22 17.16
C PHE A 92 -4.36 -3.02 18.46
N THR A 93 -3.53 -2.70 19.46
CA THR A 93 -3.54 -3.41 20.74
C THR A 93 -4.67 -2.99 21.68
N LYS A 94 -5.18 -1.75 21.59
CA LYS A 94 -6.14 -1.19 22.57
C LYS A 94 -7.52 -0.89 22.02
N ILE A 95 -7.64 -0.63 20.72
CA ILE A 95 -8.89 -0.16 20.09
C ILE A 95 -9.43 -1.19 19.09
N PHE A 96 -8.55 -1.90 18.40
CA PHE A 96 -8.92 -2.83 17.34
C PHE A 96 -9.33 -4.21 17.91
N ASP A 97 -10.53 -4.25 18.49
CA ASP A 97 -11.14 -5.49 18.97
C ASP A 97 -11.84 -6.28 17.84
N VAL A 98 -12.42 -7.44 18.18
CA VAL A 98 -13.14 -8.30 17.22
C VAL A 98 -14.30 -7.56 16.56
N LYS A 99 -15.06 -6.78 17.33
CA LYS A 99 -16.20 -6.02 16.80
C LYS A 99 -15.75 -4.96 15.80
N PHE A 100 -14.62 -4.31 16.09
CA PHE A 100 -14.01 -3.35 15.18
C PHE A 100 -13.54 -4.04 13.91
N TYR A 101 -12.83 -5.17 14.03
CA TYR A 101 -12.39 -6.00 12.90
C TYR A 101 -13.57 -6.36 11.98
N ASP A 102 -14.63 -6.93 12.53
CA ASP A 102 -15.83 -7.35 11.78
C ASP A 102 -16.49 -6.16 11.06
N SER A 103 -16.38 -4.95 11.60
CA SER A 103 -16.94 -3.73 10.99
C SER A 103 -16.08 -3.12 9.88
N VAL A 104 -14.77 -3.39 9.88
CA VAL A 104 -13.80 -2.81 8.95
C VAL A 104 -13.41 -3.79 7.85
N ARG A 105 -13.29 -5.08 8.17
CA ARG A 105 -12.82 -6.12 7.25
C ARG A 105 -13.64 -6.18 5.94
N PRO A 106 -14.98 -6.15 5.94
CA PRO A 106 -15.75 -6.16 4.69
C PRO A 106 -15.45 -4.96 3.77
N LYS A 107 -15.08 -3.81 4.34
CA LYS A 107 -14.73 -2.61 3.57
C LYS A 107 -13.34 -2.73 2.95
N ILE A 108 -12.40 -3.36 3.67
CA ILE A 108 -11.08 -3.70 3.13
C ILE A 108 -11.24 -4.69 1.98
N GLU A 109 -12.05 -5.73 2.17
CA GLU A 109 -12.29 -6.76 1.14
C GLU A 109 -12.95 -6.20 -0.11
N LYS A 110 -13.91 -5.26 0.04
CA LYS A 110 -14.48 -4.56 -1.10
C LYS A 110 -13.41 -3.82 -1.91
N LYS A 111 -12.49 -3.12 -1.25
CA LYS A 111 -11.39 -2.40 -1.90
C LYS A 111 -10.37 -3.33 -2.54
N LEU A 112 -10.09 -4.47 -1.91
CA LEU A 112 -9.24 -5.50 -2.50
C LEU A 112 -9.89 -6.11 -3.74
N ALA A 113 -11.20 -6.35 -3.73
CA ALA A 113 -11.94 -6.81 -4.92
C ALA A 113 -11.87 -5.77 -6.05
N GLU A 114 -12.13 -4.49 -5.74
CA GLU A 114 -11.98 -3.37 -6.69
C GLU A 114 -10.56 -3.32 -7.30
N ALA A 115 -9.52 -3.55 -6.49
CA ALA A 115 -8.13 -3.58 -6.97
C ALA A 115 -7.85 -4.81 -7.85
N LEU A 116 -8.34 -5.99 -7.47
CA LEU A 116 -8.13 -7.24 -8.21
C LEU A 116 -8.81 -7.25 -9.57
N GLU A 117 -9.91 -6.52 -9.74
CA GLU A 117 -10.61 -6.40 -11.04
C GLU A 117 -9.81 -5.62 -12.10
N ILE A 118 -8.86 -4.79 -11.67
CA ILE A 118 -8.06 -3.92 -12.56
C ILE A 118 -6.57 -4.26 -12.59
N LEU A 119 -6.16 -5.30 -11.85
CA LEU A 119 -4.79 -5.84 -11.75
C LEU A 119 -4.50 -6.82 -12.90
#